data_AF-A0A0Q8EIN6-F1
#
_entry.id   AF-A0A0Q8EIN6-F1
#
_cell.length_a   1.000
_cell.length_b   1.000
_cell.length_c   1.000
_cell.angle_alpha   90.00
_cell.angle_beta   90.00
_cell.angle_gamma   90.00
#
_symmetry.space_group_name_H-M   'P 1'
#
loop_
_entity.id
_entity.type
_entity.pdbx_description
1 polymer ?
#
loop_
_entity_poly.entity_id
_entity_poly.type
_entity_poly.pdbx_seq_one_letter_code
_entity_poly.pdbx_strand_id
1 'polypeptide(L)'
;MPLTASRAQPSPGPAHGDEVPGLSRFSLYALPATETGATIQARRGLMSRKGVTVEEAAQRADARRREAGKMRRMDRAAWLFLVAIACGGGLAWRGSALSSQTVLLAGYGLLAIALVALLARVTRTTARPPLDAFYLPDELPATAEDIALLRRLANEDPELEVVTNAWWRNQAPIRKGDIRLALDLRRAKLG
;
A
#
# COMPACT_ATOMS: atom_id res chain seq x y z
N MET A 1 -26.37 49.43 62.98
CA MET A 1 -27.03 48.17 62.58
C MET A 1 -25.97 47.07 62.60
N PRO A 2 -26.13 46.02 63.44
CA PRO A 2 -25.08 45.06 63.76
C PRO A 2 -25.03 43.85 62.80
N LEU A 3 -23.85 43.21 62.80
CA LEU A 3 -23.48 41.95 62.15
C LEU A 3 -24.28 40.76 62.69
N THR A 4 -24.69 39.83 61.81
CA THR A 4 -24.98 38.45 62.19
C THR A 4 -24.38 37.50 61.16
N ALA A 5 -23.36 36.78 61.61
CA ALA A 5 -22.80 35.61 60.93
C ALA A 5 -23.80 34.45 61.05
N SER A 6 -24.07 33.75 59.95
CA SER A 6 -24.74 32.44 59.99
C SER A 6 -23.83 31.35 59.46
N ARG A 7 -23.86 30.27 60.20
CA ARG A 7 -22.84 29.24 60.39
C ARG A 7 -22.93 28.18 59.29
N ALA A 8 -21.77 27.70 58.86
CA ALA A 8 -21.63 26.53 58.02
C ALA A 8 -22.24 25.27 58.68
N GLN A 9 -22.88 24.44 57.87
CA GLN A 9 -23.20 23.05 58.21
C GLN A 9 -22.89 22.20 56.96
N PRO A 10 -21.89 21.30 57.01
CA PRO A 10 -21.55 20.42 55.90
C PRO A 10 -22.20 19.04 56.03
N SER A 11 -22.25 18.34 54.89
CA SER A 11 -22.47 16.90 54.65
C SER A 11 -23.93 16.43 54.44
N PRO A 12 -24.19 15.45 53.55
CA PRO A 12 -23.32 14.30 53.23
C PRO A 12 -23.01 14.09 51.74
N GLY A 13 -22.08 13.15 51.52
CA GLY A 13 -21.36 12.89 50.28
C GLY A 13 -22.20 12.48 49.07
N PRO A 14 -21.53 12.38 47.91
CA PRO A 14 -22.18 12.13 46.64
C PRO A 14 -22.83 10.75 46.65
N ALA A 15 -24.12 10.72 46.33
CA ALA A 15 -24.78 9.53 45.87
C ALA A 15 -23.93 8.92 44.74
N HIS A 16 -23.66 7.61 44.86
CA HIS A 16 -23.14 6.79 43.78
C HIS A 16 -24.02 7.01 42.54
N GLY A 17 -23.55 7.90 41.66
CA GLY A 17 -23.99 7.92 40.29
C GLY A 17 -23.44 6.65 39.67
N ASP A 18 -24.35 5.78 39.25
CA ASP A 18 -24.10 4.73 38.29
C ASP A 18 -23.16 5.27 37.21
N GLU A 19 -21.91 4.83 37.25
CA GLU A 19 -20.96 5.03 36.18
C GLU A 19 -21.49 4.25 34.98
N VAL A 20 -22.31 4.92 34.17
CA VAL A 20 -22.38 4.64 32.74
C VAL A 20 -20.92 4.64 32.27
N PRO A 21 -20.36 3.54 31.73
CA PRO A 21 -18.98 3.53 31.26
C PRO A 21 -18.87 4.49 30.07
N GLY A 22 -18.62 5.75 30.39
CA GLY A 22 -18.54 6.83 29.44
C GLY A 22 -17.31 6.60 28.59
N LEU A 23 -17.53 6.20 27.34
CA LEU A 23 -17.06 6.78 26.07
C LEU A 23 -15.93 7.83 26.13
N SER A 24 -14.93 7.64 26.98
CA SER A 24 -13.88 8.61 27.25
C SER A 24 -12.51 7.93 27.11
N ARG A 25 -11.90 8.18 25.95
CA ARG A 25 -10.48 7.96 25.66
C ARG A 25 -10.03 6.49 25.63
N PHE A 26 -10.25 5.85 24.48
CA PHE A 26 -9.40 4.73 24.07
C PHE A 26 -7.99 5.26 23.78
N SER A 27 -7.15 5.29 24.82
CA SER A 27 -5.73 5.59 24.75
C SER A 27 -4.96 4.34 24.31
N LEU A 28 -3.95 4.51 23.43
CA LEU A 28 -2.98 3.48 23.03
C LEU A 28 -2.25 2.79 24.21
N TYR A 29 -2.40 3.33 25.42
CA TYR A 29 -1.78 2.86 26.66
C TYR A 29 -2.77 2.29 27.69
N ALA A 30 -4.08 2.35 27.42
CA ALA A 30 -5.08 1.70 28.26
C ALA A 30 -5.36 0.30 27.67
N LEU A 31 -4.39 -0.61 27.79
CA LEU A 31 -4.60 -2.00 27.41
C LEU A 31 -5.46 -2.68 28.50
N PRO A 32 -6.66 -3.19 28.18
CA PRO A 32 -7.32 -4.15 29.05
C PRO A 32 -6.43 -5.41 29.19
N ALA A 33 -6.38 -5.98 30.39
CA ALA A 33 -5.47 -7.08 30.76
C ALA A 33 -5.65 -8.38 29.93
N THR A 34 -6.65 -8.42 29.04
CA THR A 34 -7.01 -9.56 28.18
C THR A 34 -6.57 -9.40 26.72
N GLU A 35 -5.86 -8.31 26.36
CA GLU A 35 -5.41 -8.09 24.96
C GLU A 35 -4.19 -8.93 24.56
N THR A 36 -4.31 -9.66 23.45
CA THR A 36 -3.21 -10.43 22.84
C THR A 36 -2.40 -9.58 21.85
N GLY A 37 -1.14 -9.96 21.57
CA GLY A 37 -0.31 -9.25 20.57
C GLY A 37 -0.98 -9.13 19.19
N ALA A 38 -1.82 -10.09 18.83
CA ALA A 38 -2.61 -10.10 17.61
C ALA A 38 -3.68 -8.99 17.58
N THR A 39 -4.40 -8.72 18.68
CA THR A 39 -5.38 -7.64 18.73
C THR A 39 -4.69 -6.28 18.60
N ILE A 40 -3.52 -6.10 19.24
CA ILE A 40 -2.73 -4.86 19.16
C ILE A 40 -2.25 -4.61 17.72
N GLN A 41 -1.78 -5.65 17.03
CA GLN A 41 -1.32 -5.54 15.65
C GLN A 41 -2.47 -5.23 14.69
N ALA A 42 -3.62 -5.90 14.84
CA ALA A 42 -4.82 -5.64 14.04
C ALA A 42 -5.34 -4.21 14.25
N ARG A 43 -5.38 -3.74 15.50
CA ARG A 43 -5.77 -2.37 15.86
C ARG A 43 -4.84 -1.32 15.23
N ARG A 44 -3.52 -1.51 15.34
CA ARG A 44 -2.53 -0.63 14.71
C ARG A 44 -2.68 -0.63 13.19
N GLY A 45 -2.90 -1.81 12.59
CA GLY A 45 -3.20 -1.95 11.17
C GLY A 45 -4.39 -1.10 10.74
N LEU A 46 -5.53 -1.23 11.43
CA LEU A 46 -6.74 -0.46 11.16
C LEU A 46 -6.54 1.06 11.33
N MET A 47 -5.85 1.50 12.38
CA MET A 47 -5.61 2.93 12.63
C MET A 47 -4.61 3.54 11.64
N SER A 48 -3.54 2.83 11.30
CA SER A 48 -2.53 3.30 10.32
C SER A 48 -3.12 3.56 8.93
N ARG A 49 -4.23 2.88 8.59
CA ARG A 49 -4.90 3.06 7.31
C ARG A 49 -5.83 4.26 7.23
N LYS A 50 -6.12 4.96 8.33
CA LYS A 50 -6.93 6.20 8.30
C LYS A 50 -6.35 7.30 7.39
N GLY A 51 -5.12 7.16 6.88
CA GLY A 51 -4.51 8.09 5.93
C GLY A 51 -4.20 7.54 4.53
N VAL A 52 -4.44 6.26 4.22
CA VAL A 52 -4.04 5.70 2.91
C VAL A 52 -5.12 5.99 1.87
N THR A 53 -4.95 7.07 1.11
CA THR A 53 -5.90 7.48 0.08
C THR A 53 -5.84 6.58 -1.17
N VAL A 54 -6.82 6.69 -2.08
CA VAL A 54 -6.84 5.96 -3.36
C VAL A 54 -5.59 6.26 -4.18
N GLU A 55 -5.17 7.51 -4.12
CA GLU A 55 -4.02 8.04 -4.84
C GLU A 55 -2.74 7.31 -4.40
N GLU A 56 -2.56 7.01 -3.11
CA GLU A 56 -1.42 6.23 -2.65
C GLU A 56 -1.42 4.79 -3.15
N ALA A 57 -2.59 4.14 -3.22
CA ALA A 57 -2.68 2.79 -3.75
C ALA A 57 -2.44 2.75 -5.26
N ALA A 58 -2.97 3.74 -5.99
CA ALA A 58 -2.70 3.91 -7.41
C ALA A 58 -1.20 4.18 -7.65
N GLN A 59 -0.56 5.03 -6.84
CA GLN A 59 0.88 5.27 -6.91
C GLN A 59 1.70 4.01 -6.63
N ARG A 60 1.31 3.17 -5.66
CA ARG A 60 1.97 1.89 -5.37
C ARG A 60 1.77 0.88 -6.51
N ALA A 61 0.57 0.80 -7.09
CA ALA A 61 0.31 -0.03 -8.26
C ALA A 61 1.12 0.43 -9.49
N ASP A 62 1.24 1.74 -9.70
CA ASP A 62 2.09 2.32 -10.74
C ASP A 62 3.58 2.05 -10.50
N ALA A 63 4.05 2.11 -9.26
CA ALA A 63 5.43 1.75 -8.92
C ALA A 63 5.72 0.27 -9.25
N ARG A 64 4.83 -0.65 -8.86
CA ARG A 64 4.95 -2.09 -9.21
C ARG A 64 4.92 -2.32 -10.71
N ARG A 65 4.08 -1.58 -11.43
CA ARG A 65 4.01 -1.64 -12.90
C ARG A 65 5.32 -1.18 -13.54
N ARG A 66 5.97 -0.15 -12.99
CA ARG A 66 7.29 0.31 -13.44
C ARG A 66 8.37 -0.74 -13.16
N GLU A 67 8.37 -1.35 -11.97
CA GLU A 67 9.33 -2.39 -11.58
C GLU A 67 9.19 -3.66 -12.44
N ALA A 68 7.96 -4.15 -12.62
CA ALA A 68 7.66 -5.30 -13.48
C ALA A 68 8.05 -5.03 -14.94
N GLY A 69 7.86 -3.80 -15.41
CA GLY A 69 8.31 -3.36 -16.73
C GLY A 69 9.84 -3.32 -16.88
N LYS A 70 10.56 -2.96 -15.80
CA LYS A 70 12.02 -2.83 -15.78
C LYS A 70 12.71 -4.20 -15.73
N MET A 71 12.27 -5.10 -14.85
CA MET A 71 12.89 -6.42 -14.68
C MET A 71 12.80 -7.29 -15.95
N ARG A 72 11.62 -7.39 -16.57
CA ARG A 72 11.43 -8.29 -17.72
C ARG A 72 12.10 -7.82 -19.01
N ARG A 73 12.32 -6.51 -19.16
CA ARG A 73 12.87 -5.93 -20.39
C ARG A 73 14.39 -5.84 -20.37
N MET A 74 15.00 -5.68 -19.20
CA MET A 74 16.43 -5.41 -19.11
C MET A 74 17.26 -6.66 -19.40
N ASP A 75 16.92 -7.82 -18.83
CA ASP A 75 17.82 -8.99 -18.90
C ASP A 75 18.08 -9.52 -20.31
N ARG A 76 17.05 -9.95 -21.05
CA ARG A 76 17.29 -10.64 -22.33
C ARG A 76 17.80 -9.72 -23.42
N ALA A 77 17.28 -8.50 -23.47
CA ALA A 77 17.64 -7.59 -24.53
C ALA A 77 18.95 -6.85 -24.27
N ALA A 78 19.26 -6.48 -23.02
CA ALA A 78 20.57 -5.93 -22.72
C ALA A 78 21.66 -6.95 -23.02
N TRP A 79 21.41 -8.23 -22.71
CA TRP A 79 22.33 -9.32 -23.06
C TRP A 79 22.55 -9.43 -24.58
N LEU A 80 21.48 -9.43 -25.38
CA LEU A 80 21.59 -9.47 -26.85
C LEU A 80 22.34 -8.26 -27.42
N PHE A 81 22.12 -7.05 -26.88
CA PHE A 81 22.85 -5.86 -27.31
C PHE A 81 24.34 -5.93 -26.93
N LEU A 82 24.67 -6.40 -25.72
CA LEU A 82 26.07 -6.57 -25.31
C LEU A 82 26.80 -7.56 -26.21
N VAL A 83 26.17 -8.69 -26.53
CA VAL A 83 26.73 -9.69 -27.45
C VAL A 83 26.91 -9.10 -28.85
N ALA A 84 25.91 -8.38 -29.38
CA ALA A 84 26.00 -7.76 -30.70
C ALA A 84 27.12 -6.71 -30.78
N ILE A 85 27.27 -5.87 -29.75
CA ILE A 85 28.35 -4.86 -29.69
C ILE A 85 29.72 -5.55 -29.58
N ALA A 86 29.85 -6.57 -28.73
CA ALA A 86 31.10 -7.32 -28.58
C ALA A 86 31.51 -8.03 -29.88
N CYS A 87 30.57 -8.72 -30.55
CA CYS A 87 30.82 -9.37 -31.83
C CYS A 87 31.12 -8.36 -32.95
N GLY A 88 30.36 -7.27 -33.04
CA GLY A 88 30.55 -6.23 -34.06
C GLY A 88 31.89 -5.50 -33.89
N GLY A 89 32.23 -5.12 -32.65
CA GLY A 89 33.52 -4.52 -32.32
C GLY A 89 34.70 -5.46 -32.57
N GLY A 90 34.57 -6.73 -32.19
CA GLY A 90 35.59 -7.75 -32.43
C GLY A 90 35.84 -8.00 -33.92
N LEU A 91 34.78 -8.06 -34.73
CA LEU A 91 34.87 -8.19 -36.19
C LEU A 91 35.52 -6.96 -36.83
N ALA A 92 35.14 -5.74 -36.41
CA ALA A 92 35.75 -4.51 -36.92
C ALA A 92 37.24 -4.43 -36.59
N TRP A 93 37.62 -4.77 -35.35
CA TRP A 93 39.02 -4.82 -34.93
C TRP A 93 39.83 -5.86 -35.71
N ARG A 94 39.30 -7.07 -35.87
CA ARG A 94 39.95 -8.14 -36.64
C ARG A 94 40.07 -7.80 -38.12
N GLY A 95 39.04 -7.18 -38.70
CA GLY A 95 39.07 -6.70 -40.08
C GLY A 95 40.12 -5.61 -40.29
N SER A 96 40.27 -4.70 -39.32
CA SER A 96 41.33 -3.70 -39.30
C SER A 96 42.73 -4.34 -39.23
N ALA A 97 42.92 -5.32 -38.35
CA ALA A 97 44.22 -6.00 -38.21
C ALA A 97 44.62 -6.79 -39.48
N LEU A 98 43.63 -7.36 -40.18
CA LEU A 98 43.83 -8.14 -41.41
C LEU A 98 43.78 -7.28 -42.69
N SER A 99 43.59 -5.95 -42.58
CA SER A 99 43.40 -5.04 -43.72
C SER A 99 42.29 -5.51 -44.70
N SER A 100 41.29 -6.23 -44.19
CA SER A 100 40.24 -6.84 -44.99
C SER A 100 38.98 -5.98 -45.00
N GLN A 101 38.69 -5.39 -46.15
CA GLN A 101 37.53 -4.50 -46.35
C GLN A 101 36.19 -5.20 -46.11
N THR A 102 36.07 -6.46 -46.51
CA THR A 102 34.84 -7.26 -46.33
C THR A 102 34.52 -7.49 -44.86
N VAL A 103 35.55 -7.77 -44.05
CA VAL A 103 35.40 -8.00 -42.60
C VAL A 103 35.07 -6.69 -41.87
N LEU A 104 35.67 -5.58 -42.28
CA LEU A 104 35.34 -4.24 -41.75
C LEU A 104 33.88 -3.86 -42.02
N LEU A 105 33.42 -4.01 -43.27
CA LEU A 105 32.02 -3.73 -43.65
C LEU A 105 31.03 -4.59 -42.86
N ALA A 106 31.35 -5.87 -42.66
CA ALA A 106 30.51 -6.77 -41.85
C ALA A 106 30.42 -6.30 -40.38
N GLY A 107 31.55 -5.90 -39.77
CA GLY A 107 31.60 -5.38 -38.40
C GLY A 107 30.77 -4.10 -38.23
N TYR A 108 30.98 -3.11 -39.11
CA TYR A 108 30.22 -1.86 -39.07
C TYR A 108 28.74 -2.04 -39.40
N GLY A 109 28.40 -2.93 -40.34
CA GLY A 109 27.01 -3.27 -40.65
C GLY A 109 26.28 -3.86 -39.45
N LEU A 110 26.94 -4.75 -38.70
CA LEU A 110 26.38 -5.35 -37.50
C LEU A 110 26.17 -4.30 -36.38
N LEU A 111 27.12 -3.39 -36.20
CA LEU A 111 26.98 -2.26 -35.26
C LEU A 111 25.83 -1.31 -35.67
N ALA A 112 25.67 -1.02 -36.96
CA ALA A 112 24.59 -0.18 -37.46
C ALA A 112 23.21 -0.82 -37.21
N ILE A 113 23.07 -2.13 -37.44
CA ILE A 113 21.83 -2.87 -37.14
C ILE A 113 21.54 -2.83 -35.63
N ALA A 114 22.56 -3.02 -34.79
CA ALA A 114 22.40 -2.92 -33.33
C ALA A 114 21.94 -1.51 -32.91
N LEU A 115 22.50 -0.46 -33.50
CA LEU A 115 22.09 0.93 -33.24
C LEU A 115 20.64 1.18 -33.64
N VAL A 116 20.23 0.74 -34.84
CA VAL A 116 18.85 0.90 -35.33
C VAL A 116 17.87 0.11 -34.46
N ALA A 117 18.22 -1.11 -34.06
CA ALA A 117 17.41 -1.90 -33.14
C ALA A 117 17.25 -1.25 -31.76
N LEU A 118 18.30 -0.58 -31.26
CA LEU A 118 18.25 0.19 -30.02
C LEU A 118 17.31 1.40 -30.15
N LEU A 119 17.44 2.16 -31.24
CA LEU A 119 16.57 3.29 -31.57
C LEU A 119 15.10 2.85 -31.68
N ALA A 120 14.81 1.81 -32.45
CA ALA A 120 13.46 1.26 -32.61
C ALA A 120 12.86 0.78 -31.27
N ARG A 121 13.71 0.30 -30.36
CA ARG A 121 13.30 -0.10 -29.01
C ARG A 121 13.00 1.10 -28.13
N VAL A 122 13.81 2.16 -28.17
CA VAL A 122 13.59 3.39 -27.41
C VAL A 122 12.32 4.09 -27.88
N THR A 123 12.03 4.04 -29.19
CA THR A 123 10.87 4.72 -29.78
C THR A 123 9.58 3.89 -29.76
N ARG A 124 9.63 2.58 -29.54
CA ARG A 124 8.42 1.76 -29.37
C ARG A 124 7.71 2.08 -28.06
N THR A 125 6.61 2.80 -28.16
CA THR A 125 5.55 2.88 -27.13
C THR A 125 4.82 1.54 -27.06
N THR A 126 5.37 0.60 -26.29
CA THR A 126 4.67 -0.67 -26.04
C THR A 126 3.33 -0.38 -25.37
N ALA A 127 2.24 -0.91 -25.93
CA ALA A 127 0.94 -0.99 -25.27
C ALA A 127 1.15 -1.55 -23.86
N ARG A 128 0.98 -0.70 -22.84
CA ARG A 128 1.19 -1.12 -21.46
C ARG A 128 -0.05 -1.91 -21.02
N PRO A 129 0.12 -3.06 -20.34
CA PRO A 129 -1.00 -3.77 -19.75
C PRO A 129 -1.78 -2.82 -18.81
N PRO A 130 -3.11 -3.00 -18.69
CA PRO A 130 -3.97 -2.14 -17.87
C PRO A 130 -3.48 -2.12 -16.42
N LEU A 131 -3.69 -0.99 -15.74
CA LEU A 131 -3.23 -0.78 -14.36
C LEU A 131 -3.85 -1.78 -13.38
N ASP A 132 -5.08 -2.21 -13.69
CA ASP A 132 -5.88 -3.18 -12.92
C ASP A 132 -5.14 -4.48 -12.62
N ALA A 133 -4.24 -4.92 -13.52
CA ALA A 133 -3.45 -6.14 -13.35
C ALA A 133 -2.35 -6.05 -12.27
N PHE A 134 -2.08 -4.88 -11.72
CA PHE A 134 -0.99 -4.65 -10.75
C PHE A 134 -1.48 -4.33 -9.33
N TYR A 135 -2.79 -4.22 -9.12
CA TYR A 135 -3.34 -4.09 -7.77
C TYR A 135 -3.21 -5.41 -7.02
N LEU A 136 -2.85 -5.33 -5.74
CA LEU A 136 -2.95 -6.50 -4.87
C LEU A 136 -4.43 -6.79 -4.56
N PRO A 137 -4.80 -8.05 -4.25
CA PRO A 137 -6.17 -8.41 -3.86
C PRO A 137 -6.73 -7.55 -2.71
N ASP A 138 -5.86 -7.08 -1.81
CA ASP A 138 -6.22 -6.26 -0.65
C ASP A 138 -6.39 -4.76 -0.95
N GLU A 139 -5.95 -4.34 -2.15
CA GLU A 139 -6.08 -2.96 -2.63
C GLU A 139 -7.31 -2.75 -3.50
N LEU A 140 -7.96 -3.86 -3.91
CA LEU A 140 -9.21 -3.80 -4.64
C LEU A 140 -10.32 -3.19 -3.77
N PRO A 141 -11.25 -2.45 -4.40
CA PRO A 141 -12.42 -1.94 -3.70
C PRO A 141 -13.21 -3.10 -3.10
N ALA A 142 -13.72 -2.87 -1.89
CA ALA A 142 -14.66 -3.77 -1.25
C ALA A 142 -15.95 -3.86 -2.05
N THR A 143 -16.53 -5.07 -2.13
CA THR A 143 -17.85 -5.27 -2.76
C THR A 143 -18.98 -4.74 -1.87
N ALA A 144 -20.21 -4.68 -2.38
CA ALA A 144 -21.36 -4.27 -1.56
C ALA A 144 -21.62 -5.25 -0.39
N GLU A 145 -21.41 -6.55 -0.60
CA GLU A 145 -21.55 -7.60 0.43
C GLU A 145 -20.52 -7.43 1.54
N ASP A 146 -19.27 -7.20 1.15
CA ASP A 146 -18.13 -6.88 1.97
C ASP A 146 -18.39 -5.65 2.88
N ILE A 147 -18.95 -4.58 2.32
CA ILE A 147 -19.32 -3.35 3.04
C ILE A 147 -20.47 -3.62 4.01
N ALA A 148 -21.47 -4.42 3.61
CA ALA A 148 -22.57 -4.81 4.49
C ALA A 148 -22.07 -5.64 5.68
N LEU A 149 -21.11 -6.55 5.45
CA LEU A 149 -20.46 -7.31 6.51
C LEU A 149 -19.70 -6.39 7.46
N LEU A 150 -18.90 -5.45 6.95
CA LEU A 150 -18.19 -4.49 7.79
C LEU A 150 -19.15 -3.67 8.67
N ARG A 151 -20.31 -3.29 8.13
CA ARG A 151 -21.32 -2.55 8.88
C ARG A 151 -21.98 -3.39 9.98
N ARG A 152 -22.22 -4.68 9.74
CA ARG A 152 -22.67 -5.61 10.79
C ARG A 152 -21.62 -5.74 11.88
N LEU A 153 -20.34 -5.92 11.51
CA LEU A 153 -19.23 -5.98 12.45
C LEU A 153 -19.10 -4.71 13.29
N ALA A 154 -19.24 -3.53 12.67
CA ALA A 154 -19.20 -2.25 13.37
C ALA A 154 -20.35 -2.10 14.38
N ASN A 155 -21.54 -2.62 14.09
CA ASN A 155 -22.65 -2.60 15.04
C ASN A 155 -22.46 -3.58 16.21
N GLU A 156 -21.74 -4.68 15.99
CA GLU A 156 -21.44 -5.70 17.02
C GLU A 156 -20.27 -5.28 17.93
N ASP A 157 -19.30 -4.51 17.40
CA ASP A 157 -18.09 -4.11 18.12
C ASP A 157 -17.94 -2.57 18.15
N PRO A 158 -18.13 -1.93 19.32
CA PRO A 158 -18.07 -0.47 19.44
C PRO A 158 -16.68 0.10 19.14
N GLU A 159 -15.62 -0.70 19.29
CA GLU A 159 -14.28 -0.27 18.90
C GLU A 159 -14.18 -0.12 17.37
N LEU A 160 -14.72 -1.09 16.65
CA LEU A 160 -14.72 -1.09 15.19
C LEU A 160 -15.61 0.04 14.63
N GLU A 161 -16.71 0.35 15.31
CA GLU A 161 -17.54 1.52 15.00
C GLU A 161 -16.71 2.81 15.04
N VAL A 162 -15.98 3.07 16.12
CA VAL A 162 -15.17 4.29 16.29
C VAL A 162 -14.07 4.38 15.23
N VAL A 163 -13.45 3.26 14.88
CA VAL A 163 -12.39 3.24 13.87
C VAL A 163 -12.97 3.50 12.47
N THR A 164 -14.06 2.83 12.12
CA THR A 164 -14.67 2.88 10.78
C THR A 164 -15.57 4.10 10.55
N ASN A 165 -16.00 4.80 11.59
CA ASN A 165 -16.82 6.02 11.50
C ASN A 165 -16.20 7.09 10.58
N ALA A 166 -14.87 7.23 10.62
CA ALA A 166 -14.15 8.14 9.73
C ALA A 166 -14.31 7.76 8.25
N TRP A 167 -14.42 6.47 7.93
CA TRP A 167 -14.61 6.00 6.56
C TRP A 167 -16.01 6.30 6.05
N TRP A 168 -17.03 6.11 6.89
CA TRP A 168 -18.42 6.41 6.56
C TRP A 168 -18.66 7.92 6.36
N ARG A 169 -18.06 8.77 7.19
CA ARG A 169 -18.22 10.23 7.13
C ARG A 169 -17.51 10.85 5.92
N ASN A 170 -16.31 10.39 5.61
CA ASN A 170 -15.49 10.98 4.56
C ASN A 170 -15.66 10.30 3.19
N GLN A 171 -16.63 9.37 3.06
CA GLN A 171 -16.79 8.51 1.88
C GLN A 171 -15.45 7.88 1.44
N ALA A 172 -14.62 7.53 2.43
CA ALA A 172 -13.33 6.95 2.14
C ALA A 172 -13.55 5.58 1.46
N PRO A 173 -12.84 5.28 0.37
CA PRO A 173 -13.03 4.03 -0.34
C PRO A 173 -12.54 2.86 0.49
N ILE A 174 -13.49 2.01 0.88
CA ILE A 174 -13.26 0.79 1.66
C ILE A 174 -12.69 -0.28 0.73
N ARG A 175 -11.62 -0.94 1.16
CA ARG A 175 -10.94 -1.99 0.39
C ARG A 175 -11.08 -3.35 1.05
N LYS A 176 -10.83 -4.41 0.29
CA LYS A 176 -10.86 -5.79 0.82
C LYS A 176 -9.87 -6.02 1.97
N GLY A 177 -8.72 -5.36 1.94
CA GLY A 177 -7.75 -5.43 3.04
C GLY A 177 -8.28 -4.85 4.37
N ASP A 178 -9.15 -3.84 4.31
CA ASP A 178 -9.72 -3.22 5.51
C ASP A 178 -10.69 -4.18 6.22
N ILE A 179 -11.40 -4.97 5.43
CA ILE A 179 -12.35 -5.98 5.92
C ILE A 179 -11.60 -7.15 6.52
N ARG A 180 -10.50 -7.58 5.90
CA ARG A 180 -9.61 -8.60 6.47
C ARG A 180 -9.09 -8.16 7.84
N LEU A 181 -8.61 -6.92 7.96
CA LEU A 181 -8.15 -6.37 9.24
C LEU A 181 -9.26 -6.32 10.29
N ALA A 182 -10.48 -5.97 9.91
CA ALA A 182 -11.64 -5.99 10.81
C ALA A 182 -12.00 -7.42 11.27
N LEU A 183 -11.95 -8.39 10.36
CA LEU A 183 -12.16 -9.80 10.68
C LEU A 183 -11.04 -10.36 11.56
N ASP A 184 -9.80 -9.96 11.31
CA ASP A 184 -8.64 -10.39 12.11
C ASP A 184 -8.69 -9.81 13.52
N LEU A 185 -9.15 -8.56 13.69
CA LEU A 185 -9.42 -7.99 15.01
C LEU A 185 -10.51 -8.81 15.74
N ARG A 186 -11.60 -9.15 15.05
CA ARG A 186 -12.67 -9.97 15.63
C ARG A 186 -12.16 -11.35 16.05
N ARG A 187 -11.41 -12.03 15.18
CA ARG A 187 -10.82 -13.34 15.50
C ARG A 187 -9.88 -13.25 16.68
N ALA A 188 -9.00 -12.26 16.71
CA ALA A 188 -8.05 -12.06 17.80
C ALA A 188 -8.73 -11.75 19.15
N LYS A 189 -9.94 -11.16 19.13
CA LYS A 189 -10.77 -10.96 20.33
C LYS A 189 -11.48 -12.23 20.80
N LEU A 190 -11.76 -13.17 19.90
CA LEU A 190 -12.46 -14.43 20.21
C LEU A 190 -11.51 -15.54 20.73
N GLY A 191 -10.19 -15.39 20.55
CA GLY A 191 -9.17 -16.32 21.04
C GLY A 191 -8.74 -17.31 19.98
#